data_AF-A0A926UQ76-F1
#
_entry.id   AF-A0A926UQ76-F1
#
_cell.length_a   1.000
_cell.length_b   1.000
_cell.length_c   1.000
_cell.angle_alpha   90.00
_cell.angle_beta   90.00
_cell.angle_gamma   90.00
#
_symmetry.space_group_name_H-M   'P 1'
#
loop_
_entity.id
_entity.type
_entity.pdbx_description
1 polymer ?
#
loop_
_entity_poly.entity_id
_entity_poly.type
_entity_poly.pdbx_seq_one_letter_code
_entity_poly.pdbx_strand_id
1 'polypeptide(L)'
;MKIKGYGFFITEPNAYKSLECNICGAECLVERNLPAKSGFISAMARMDEPRDKFSCPNLEEEWHGQAVKLVMEIEKTPSKRLAQLMQQDLEDLLHENNIH
;
A
#
# COMPACT_ATOMS: atom_id res chain seq x y z
N MET A 1 8.29 -4.14 0.59
CA MET A 1 8.65 -3.15 -0.47
C MET A 1 7.64 -2.00 -0.43
N LYS A 2 8.08 -0.72 -0.47
CA LYS A 2 7.21 0.49 -0.40
C LYS A 2 6.68 0.86 -1.79
N ILE A 3 5.46 0.45 -2.15
CA ILE A 3 4.81 0.86 -3.41
C ILE A 3 3.53 1.62 -3.10
N LYS A 4 3.40 2.85 -3.60
CA LYS A 4 2.19 3.65 -3.44
C LYS A 4 0.99 2.91 -4.06
N GLY A 5 -0.06 2.75 -3.28
CA GLY A 5 -1.27 2.00 -3.66
C GLY A 5 -1.30 0.55 -3.21
N TYR A 6 -0.19 -0.02 -2.71
CA TYR A 6 -0.12 -1.43 -2.29
C TYR A 6 0.43 -1.51 -0.86
N GLY A 7 -0.48 -1.38 0.12
CA GLY A 7 -0.13 -1.25 1.54
C GLY A 7 0.55 0.06 1.92
N PHE A 8 0.64 1.03 1.01
CA PHE A 8 1.21 2.36 1.27
C PHE A 8 0.39 3.46 0.61
N PHE A 9 -0.14 4.39 1.40
CA PHE A 9 -1.06 5.42 0.93
C PHE A 9 -0.64 6.81 1.43
N ILE A 10 -0.85 7.81 0.59
CA ILE A 10 -0.66 9.23 0.93
C ILE A 10 -1.97 9.93 0.63
N THR A 11 -2.57 10.54 1.65
CA THR A 11 -3.88 11.20 1.55
C THR A 11 -3.79 12.65 1.98
N GLU A 12 -4.87 13.38 1.71
CA GLU A 12 -5.12 14.68 2.34
C GLU A 12 -5.16 14.57 3.87
N PRO A 13 -4.80 15.65 4.57
CA PRO A 13 -4.70 15.64 6.02
C PRO A 13 -6.09 15.45 6.63
N ASN A 14 -6.21 14.50 7.56
CA ASN A 14 -7.43 14.13 8.26
C ASN A 14 -8.57 13.60 7.38
N ALA A 15 -8.32 13.26 6.10
CA ALA A 15 -9.35 12.74 5.20
C ALA A 15 -9.89 11.37 5.65
N TYR A 16 -9.03 10.54 6.24
CA TYR A 16 -9.38 9.20 6.72
C TYR A 16 -8.99 9.02 8.17
N LYS A 17 -9.84 8.42 9.00
CA LYS A 17 -9.51 8.13 10.42
C LYS A 17 -8.58 6.93 10.56
N SER A 18 -8.80 5.90 9.77
CA SER A 18 -7.98 4.69 9.64
C SER A 18 -8.07 4.20 8.20
N LEU A 19 -7.09 3.39 7.77
CA LEU A 19 -7.10 2.67 6.51
C LEU A 19 -6.62 1.25 6.75
N GLU A 20 -7.16 0.31 5.99
CA GLU A 20 -6.69 -1.08 5.99
C GLU A 20 -5.79 -1.31 4.77
N CYS A 21 -4.84 -2.23 4.91
CA CYS A 21 -4.00 -2.64 3.82
C CYS A 21 -4.84 -3.40 2.78
N ASN A 22 -4.81 -2.96 1.52
CA ASN A 22 -5.52 -3.62 0.42
C ASN A 22 -4.92 -4.98 0.00
N ILE A 23 -3.83 -5.42 0.64
CA ILE A 23 -3.15 -6.68 0.35
C ILE A 23 -3.43 -7.71 1.44
N CYS A 24 -3.28 -7.33 2.71
CA CYS A 24 -3.35 -8.25 3.84
C CYS A 24 -4.40 -7.85 4.90
N GLY A 25 -5.23 -6.84 4.65
CA GLY A 25 -6.30 -6.40 5.56
C GLY A 25 -5.85 -5.71 6.87
N ALA A 26 -4.56 -5.72 7.19
CA ALA A 26 -4.06 -5.14 8.44
C ALA A 26 -4.34 -3.63 8.53
N GLU A 27 -4.71 -3.14 9.72
CA GLU A 27 -4.86 -1.71 9.98
C GLU A 27 -3.52 -0.99 9.78
N CYS A 28 -3.52 0.04 8.93
CA CYS A 28 -2.32 0.78 8.58
C CYS A 28 -1.89 1.72 9.72
N LEU A 29 -0.58 1.76 9.95
CA LEU A 29 0.06 2.78 10.78
C LEU A 29 -0.06 4.13 10.10
N VAL A 30 -0.49 5.15 10.85
CA VAL A 30 -0.69 6.51 10.32
C VAL A 30 0.30 7.51 10.89
N GLU A 31 0.93 8.27 10.01
CA GLU A 31 1.72 9.46 10.31
C GLU A 31 0.94 10.68 9.80
N ARG A 32 0.53 11.56 10.73
CA ARG A 32 -0.37 12.68 10.44
C ARG A 32 0.36 13.99 10.18
N ASN A 33 -0.25 14.85 9.37
CA ASN A 33 0.16 16.23 9.11
C ASN A 33 1.66 16.34 8.73
N LEU A 34 2.15 15.35 7.97
CA LEU A 34 3.53 15.37 7.51
C LEU A 34 3.71 16.53 6.53
N PRO A 35 4.84 17.26 6.62
CA PRO A 35 5.16 18.28 5.63
C PRO A 35 5.26 17.61 4.25
N ALA A 36 4.67 18.23 3.22
CA ALA A 36 4.87 17.78 1.86
C ALA A 36 6.38 17.75 1.56
N LYS A 37 6.88 16.64 1.01
CA LYS A 37 8.22 16.63 0.39
C LYS A 37 8.16 17.52 -0.84
N SER A 38 8.58 18.77 -0.69
CA SER A 38 8.59 19.75 -1.76
C SER A 38 9.97 19.85 -2.39
N GLY A 39 10.01 19.80 -3.71
CA GLY A 39 11.16 20.33 -4.43
C GLY A 39 11.22 21.85 -4.23
N PHE A 40 12.39 22.44 -4.49
CA PHE A 40 12.64 23.88 -4.27
C PHE A 40 11.55 24.81 -4.83
N ILE A 41 10.97 24.45 -5.99
CA ILE A 41 9.91 25.21 -6.66
C ILE A 41 8.57 25.17 -5.89
N SER A 42 8.18 24.02 -5.35
CA SER A 42 6.91 23.86 -4.61
C SER A 42 6.95 24.60 -3.26
N ALA A 43 8.12 24.57 -2.60
CA ALA A 43 8.37 25.30 -1.36
C ALA A 43 8.27 26.82 -1.56
N MET A 44 8.85 27.35 -2.65
CA MET A 44 8.74 28.77 -3.00
C MET A 44 7.32 29.20 -3.36
N ALA A 45 6.55 28.32 -4.00
CA ALA A 45 5.16 28.59 -4.36
C ALA A 45 4.15 28.44 -3.19
N ARG A 46 4.62 28.07 -1.98
CA ARG A 46 3.77 27.74 -0.82
C ARG A 46 2.69 26.70 -1.13
N MET A 47 2.96 25.81 -2.07
CA MET A 47 2.04 24.72 -2.46
C MET A 47 2.21 23.48 -1.57
N ASP A 48 2.85 23.64 -0.42
CA ASP A 48 3.21 22.55 0.48
C ASP A 48 2.05 22.29 1.44
N GLU A 49 1.00 21.65 0.92
CA GLU A 49 -0.10 21.20 1.75
C GLU A 49 0.33 19.97 2.57
N PRO A 50 0.05 19.94 3.89
CA PRO A 50 0.37 18.80 4.73
C PRO A 50 -0.34 17.54 4.24
N ARG A 51 0.24 16.37 4.51
CA ARG A 51 -0.30 15.08 4.06
C ARG A 51 -0.28 14.06 5.18
N ASP A 52 -1.21 13.12 5.11
CA ASP A 52 -1.18 11.95 5.95
C ASP A 52 -0.59 10.77 5.18
N LYS A 53 0.19 9.96 5.87
CA LYS A 53 0.85 8.78 5.32
C LYS A 53 0.38 7.56 6.08
N PHE A 54 -0.15 6.59 5.36
CA PHE A 54 -0.58 5.30 5.89
C PHE A 54 0.33 4.21 5.34
N SER A 55 0.85 3.37 6.23
CA SER A 55 1.73 2.27 5.87
C SER A 55 1.26 0.99 6.56
N CYS A 56 1.16 -0.10 5.81
CA CYS A 56 0.91 -1.42 6.36
C CYS A 56 2.01 -1.76 7.39
N PRO A 57 1.68 -2.35 8.55
CA PRO A 57 2.67 -2.78 9.52
C PRO A 57 3.63 -3.84 8.97
N ASN A 58 3.17 -4.67 8.04
CA ASN A 58 3.93 -5.79 7.49
C ASN A 58 4.80 -5.40 6.29
N LEU A 59 5.00 -4.11 6.04
CA LEU A 59 5.49 -3.64 4.75
C LEU A 59 6.99 -3.93 4.51
N GLU A 60 7.71 -4.23 5.58
CA GLU A 60 9.11 -4.66 5.58
C GLU A 60 9.25 -6.19 5.60
N GLU A 61 8.16 -6.92 5.77
CA GLU A 61 8.14 -8.38 5.70
C GLU A 61 8.28 -8.85 4.25
N GLU A 62 9.06 -9.92 4.06
CA GLU A 62 9.34 -10.46 2.74
C GLU A 62 8.07 -11.01 2.08
N TRP A 63 7.27 -11.79 2.83
CA TRP A 63 6.02 -12.36 2.35
C TRP A 63 5.06 -11.26 1.87
N HIS A 64 4.99 -10.12 2.55
CA HIS A 64 4.12 -9.01 2.13
C HIS A 64 4.65 -8.39 0.84
N GLY A 65 5.97 -8.30 0.67
CA GLY A 65 6.58 -7.90 -0.59
C GLY A 65 6.25 -8.84 -1.75
N GLN A 66 6.15 -10.15 -1.49
CA GLN A 66 5.73 -11.15 -2.48
C GLN A 66 4.24 -11.02 -2.80
N ALA A 67 3.38 -10.87 -1.78
CA ALA A 67 1.94 -10.66 -1.95
C ALA A 67 1.64 -9.42 -2.81
N VAL A 68 2.36 -8.31 -2.58
CA VAL A 68 2.26 -7.10 -3.41
C VAL A 68 2.57 -7.39 -4.88
N LYS A 69 3.62 -8.18 -5.16
CA LYS A 69 3.98 -8.54 -6.55
C LYS A 69 2.90 -9.39 -7.20
N LEU A 70 2.32 -10.36 -6.48
CA LEU A 70 1.22 -11.18 -6.97
C LEU A 70 0.01 -10.32 -7.36
N VAL A 71 -0.42 -9.42 -6.46
CA VAL A 71 -1.54 -8.49 -6.75
C VAL A 71 -1.26 -7.65 -7.99
N MET A 72 -0.05 -7.09 -8.12
CA MET A 72 0.32 -6.31 -9.31
C MET A 72 0.28 -7.12 -10.61
N GLU A 73 0.74 -8.38 -10.60
CA GLU A 73 0.71 -9.24 -11.78
C GLU A 73 -0.72 -9.70 -12.11
N ILE A 74 -1.56 -9.93 -11.10
CA ILE A 74 -3.00 -10.21 -11.27
C ILE A 74 -3.71 -9.05 -11.96
N GLU A 75 -3.46 -7.82 -11.52
CA GLU A 75 -4.08 -6.62 -12.11
C GLU A 75 -3.60 -6.34 -13.54
N LYS A 76 -2.35 -6.70 -13.85
CA LYS A 76 -1.71 -6.44 -15.14
C LYS A 76 -2.04 -7.49 -16.19
N THR A 77 -2.26 -8.75 -15.79
CA THR A 77 -2.41 -9.85 -16.75
C THR A 77 -3.77 -9.80 -17.47
N PRO A 78 -3.80 -9.91 -18.80
CA PRO A 78 -5.06 -10.04 -19.53
C PRO A 78 -5.66 -11.45 -19.44
N SER A 79 -4.87 -12.44 -18.98
CA SER A 79 -5.29 -13.84 -18.92
C SER A 79 -6.02 -14.15 -17.62
N LYS A 80 -7.34 -14.33 -17.70
CA LYS A 80 -8.19 -14.68 -16.55
C LYS A 80 -7.73 -15.94 -15.82
N ARG A 81 -7.22 -16.94 -16.55
CA ARG A 81 -6.76 -18.21 -15.95
C ARG A 81 -5.47 -18.03 -15.15
N LEU A 82 -4.54 -17.22 -15.67
CA LEU A 82 -3.30 -16.91 -14.94
C LEU A 82 -3.60 -16.05 -13.71
N ALA A 83 -4.50 -15.08 -13.85
CA ALA A 83 -4.97 -14.27 -12.71
C ALA A 83 -5.55 -15.14 -11.59
N GLN A 84 -6.40 -16.11 -11.93
CA GLN A 84 -6.97 -17.04 -10.95
C GLN A 84 -5.92 -17.92 -10.26
N LEU A 85 -4.92 -18.40 -11.01
CA LEU A 85 -3.85 -19.21 -10.42
C LEU A 85 -3.00 -18.37 -9.45
N MET A 86 -2.60 -17.16 -9.85
CA MET A 86 -1.86 -16.25 -8.96
C MET A 86 -2.68 -15.78 -7.76
N GLN A 87 -4.01 -15.70 -7.90
CA GLN A 87 -4.91 -15.40 -6.78
C GLN A 87 -4.89 -16.54 -5.74
N GLN A 88 -4.84 -17.79 -6.18
CA GLN A 88 -4.67 -18.94 -5.28
C GLN A 88 -3.31 -18.89 -4.57
N ASP A 89 -2.23 -18.61 -5.31
CA ASP A 89 -0.89 -18.43 -4.72
C ASP A 89 -0.87 -17.30 -3.67
N LEU A 90 -1.62 -16.22 -3.91
CA LEU A 90 -1.77 -15.12 -2.96
C LEU A 90 -2.53 -15.54 -1.70
N GLU A 91 -3.65 -16.25 -1.85
CA GLU A 91 -4.45 -16.76 -0.73
C GLU A 91 -3.64 -17.72 0.15
N ASP A 92 -2.90 -18.65 -0.47
CA ASP A 92 -2.01 -19.58 0.23
C ASP A 92 -0.93 -18.82 1.00
N LEU A 93 -0.28 -17.84 0.36
CA LEU A 93 0.75 -17.01 0.99
C LEU A 93 0.22 -16.22 2.19
N LEU A 94 -0.99 -15.66 2.09
CA LEU A 94 -1.62 -14.94 3.20
C LEU A 94 -1.97 -15.90 4.34
N HIS A 95 -2.53 -17.07 4.02
CA HIS A 95 -2.89 -18.08 5.00
C HIS A 95 -1.66 -18.63 5.76
N GLU A 96 -0.55 -18.88 5.07
CA GLU A 96 0.73 -19.30 5.67
C GLU A 96 1.25 -18.28 6.70
N ASN A 97 0.89 -17.01 6.55
CA ASN A 97 1.29 -15.92 7.43
C ASN A 97 0.20 -15.52 8.44
N ASN A 98 -0.81 -16.39 8.65
CA ASN A 98 -1.95 -16.18 9.57
C ASN A 98 -2.78 -14.93 9.26
N ILE A 99 -2.84 -14.55 7.98
CA ILE A 99 -3.74 -13.52 7.48
C ILE A 99 -4.95 -14.23 6.87
N HIS A 100 -6.14 -13.88 7.36
CA HIS A 100 -7.43 -14.49 6.95
C HIS A 100 -8.33 -13.46 6.28
#